data_AF-A0AAV5XP03-F1
#
_entry.id   AF-A0AAV5XP03-F1
#
_cell.length_a   1.000
_cell.length_b   1.000
_cell.length_c   1.000
_cell.angle_alpha   90.00
_cell.angle_beta   90.00
_cell.angle_gamma   90.00
#
_symmetry.space_group_name_H-M   'P 1'
#
loop_
_entity.id
_entity.type
_entity.pdbx_description
1 polymer ?
#
loop_
_entity_poly.entity_id
_entity_poly.type
_entity_poly.pdbx_seq_one_letter_code
_entity_poly.pdbx_strand_id
1 'polypeptide(L)'
;ISMINWPGNDYRDQSILDRSPLEQAQALQDAKRVSLGFLHWLQTEAPRPGAPPGFAELKPRPDVFATADALAKHPYIRECRRLRSLKTVVEGEVSAEYQRGARAQHFEDSVGLGWYPIDIHNSGPDDVGVSCRTRPFQIPLGALIPVRVRNLLAGAKNLGTTHITNGCYRLHPIEWNVGEAAGALAAFALETGHDPVAIQADPQLRRDFQRRLVGEGVPLYWFTDVDVGHPAFSPLQLAAVTGEVTGAHDRLEAEALPADVRRRFGL
;
A
#
# COMPACT_ATOMS: atom_id res chain seq x y z
N ILE A 1 -24.72 -4.66 7.53
CA ILE A 1 -24.34 -3.59 6.58
C ILE A 1 -23.08 -4.09 5.88
N SER A 2 -23.00 -3.99 4.56
CA SER A 2 -21.87 -4.50 3.79
C SER A 2 -21.37 -3.44 2.81
N MET A 3 -20.05 -3.33 2.66
CA MET A 3 -19.42 -2.58 1.57
C MET A 3 -18.94 -3.59 0.52
N ILE A 4 -19.39 -3.43 -0.72
CA ILE A 4 -19.16 -4.41 -1.78
C ILE A 4 -18.13 -3.84 -2.77
N ASN A 5 -17.00 -4.53 -2.88
CA ASN A 5 -15.96 -4.26 -3.87
C ASN A 5 -15.68 -5.55 -4.62
N TRP A 6 -16.05 -5.60 -5.90
CA TRP A 6 -15.92 -6.79 -6.75
C TRP A 6 -15.52 -6.39 -8.18
N PRO A 7 -14.83 -7.25 -8.95
CA PRO A 7 -14.52 -6.95 -10.34
C PRO A 7 -15.74 -6.56 -11.19
N GLY A 8 -16.93 -7.04 -10.83
CA GLY A 8 -18.20 -6.72 -11.49
C GLY A 8 -18.70 -5.29 -11.31
N ASN A 9 -18.17 -4.52 -10.34
CA ASN A 9 -18.49 -3.11 -10.16
C ASN A 9 -17.29 -2.16 -10.34
N ASP A 10 -16.18 -2.63 -10.91
CA ASP A 10 -15.06 -1.78 -11.32
C ASP A 10 -15.36 -1.05 -12.64
N TYR A 11 -15.40 0.27 -12.59
CA TYR A 11 -15.48 1.12 -13.79
C TYR A 11 -14.09 1.36 -14.38
N ARG A 12 -13.93 1.06 -15.67
CA ARG A 12 -12.63 1.09 -16.37
C ARG A 12 -12.69 1.69 -17.79
N ASP A 13 -13.84 2.20 -18.20
CA ASP A 13 -14.05 2.66 -19.58
C ASP A 13 -13.43 4.03 -19.83
N GLN A 14 -13.33 4.87 -18.79
CA GLN A 14 -12.75 6.21 -18.88
C GLN A 14 -11.91 6.56 -17.66
N SER A 15 -10.78 7.22 -17.91
CA SER A 15 -9.95 7.84 -16.88
C SER A 15 -10.44 9.23 -16.54
N ILE A 16 -10.39 9.59 -15.25
CA ILE A 16 -10.64 10.96 -14.76
C ILE A 16 -9.41 11.87 -14.83
N LEU A 17 -8.25 11.33 -15.25
CA LEU A 17 -7.00 12.08 -15.38
C LEU A 17 -6.89 12.71 -16.77
N ASP A 18 -6.33 13.92 -16.85
CA ASP A 18 -6.08 14.65 -18.11
C ASP A 18 -7.33 14.88 -18.96
N ARG A 19 -8.48 15.08 -18.30
CA ARG A 19 -9.79 15.32 -18.93
C ARG A 19 -10.37 16.68 -18.57
N SER A 20 -11.25 17.20 -19.42
CA SER A 20 -12.05 18.38 -19.09
C SER A 20 -12.99 18.09 -17.90
N PRO A 21 -13.44 19.13 -17.15
CA PRO A 21 -14.37 18.93 -16.04
C PRO A 21 -15.66 18.21 -16.44
N LEU A 22 -16.16 18.44 -17.67
CA LEU A 22 -17.35 17.78 -18.18
C LEU A 22 -17.13 16.28 -18.40
N GLU A 23 -16.02 15.90 -19.02
CA GLU A 23 -15.64 14.49 -19.21
C GLU A 23 -15.41 13.77 -17.87
N GLN A 24 -14.77 14.43 -16.90
CA GLN A 24 -14.60 13.87 -15.56
C GLN A 24 -15.95 13.62 -14.87
N ALA A 25 -16.87 14.59 -14.95
CA ALA A 25 -18.21 14.43 -14.40
C ALA A 25 -18.95 13.27 -15.08
N GLN A 26 -18.85 13.14 -16.40
CA GLN A 26 -19.44 12.05 -17.17
C GLN A 26 -18.89 10.68 -16.72
N ALA A 27 -17.56 10.52 -16.68
CA ALA A 27 -16.91 9.28 -16.24
C ALA A 27 -17.33 8.89 -14.81
N LEU A 28 -17.44 9.85 -13.89
CA LEU A 28 -17.91 9.60 -12.53
C LEU A 28 -19.38 9.18 -12.48
N GLN A 29 -20.24 9.76 -13.31
CA GLN A 29 -21.65 9.34 -13.41
C GLN A 29 -21.78 7.93 -14.01
N ASP A 30 -20.97 7.61 -15.01
CA ASP A 30 -20.97 6.28 -15.62
C ASP A 30 -20.47 5.22 -14.63
N ALA A 31 -19.45 5.54 -13.82
CA ALA A 31 -18.99 4.67 -12.73
C ALA A 31 -20.09 4.40 -11.68
N LYS A 32 -20.90 5.41 -11.35
CA LYS A 32 -22.08 5.23 -10.48
C LYS A 32 -23.12 4.31 -11.10
N ARG A 33 -23.39 4.46 -12.41
CA ARG A 33 -24.32 3.58 -13.13
C ARG A 33 -23.86 2.14 -13.15
N VAL A 34 -22.55 1.87 -13.31
CA VAL A 34 -21.99 0.52 -13.19
C VAL A 34 -22.26 -0.05 -11.79
N SER A 35 -22.02 0.72 -10.73
CA SER A 35 -22.27 0.27 -9.35
C SER A 35 -23.75 -0.03 -9.10
N LEU A 36 -24.66 0.83 -9.57
CA LEU A 36 -26.11 0.65 -9.42
C LEU A 36 -26.64 -0.50 -10.29
N GLY A 37 -26.09 -0.67 -11.51
CA GLY A 37 -26.39 -1.80 -12.38
C GLY A 37 -25.96 -3.13 -11.76
N PHE A 38 -24.79 -3.18 -11.13
CA PHE A 38 -24.34 -4.36 -10.40
C PHE A 38 -25.26 -4.67 -9.20
N LEU A 39 -25.69 -3.65 -8.45
CA LEU A 39 -26.68 -3.84 -7.38
C LEU A 39 -28.02 -4.36 -7.94
N HIS A 40 -28.49 -3.81 -9.05
CA HIS A 40 -29.71 -4.27 -9.69
C HIS A 40 -29.61 -5.74 -10.07
N TRP A 41 -28.52 -6.15 -10.73
CA TRP A 41 -28.24 -7.54 -11.06
C TRP A 41 -28.22 -8.44 -9.81
N LEU A 42 -27.60 -7.99 -8.71
CA LEU A 42 -27.65 -8.71 -7.43
C LEU A 42 -29.07 -8.92 -6.93
N GLN A 43 -29.95 -7.93 -7.11
CA GLN A 43 -31.33 -8.00 -6.64
C GLN A 43 -32.22 -8.89 -7.51
N THR A 44 -31.95 -9.01 -8.81
CA THR A 44 -32.88 -9.61 -9.78
C THR A 44 -32.39 -10.92 -10.39
N GLU A 45 -31.08 -11.07 -10.60
CA GLU A 45 -30.53 -12.09 -11.50
C GLU A 45 -29.41 -12.93 -10.87
N ALA A 46 -28.78 -12.47 -9.78
CA ALA A 46 -27.68 -13.19 -9.16
C ALA A 46 -28.10 -14.61 -8.71
N PRO A 47 -27.31 -15.66 -9.02
CA PRO A 47 -27.63 -17.03 -8.64
C PRO A 47 -27.77 -17.18 -7.12
N ARG A 48 -28.85 -17.83 -6.69
CA ARG A 48 -29.15 -18.09 -5.28
C ARG A 48 -29.38 -19.59 -5.05
N PRO A 49 -28.47 -20.31 -4.36
CA PRO A 49 -28.65 -21.74 -4.11
C PRO A 49 -29.94 -22.03 -3.34
N GLY A 50 -30.80 -22.90 -3.89
CA GLY A 50 -32.03 -23.34 -3.24
C GLY A 50 -33.18 -22.32 -3.25
N ALA A 51 -33.10 -21.24 -4.02
CA ALA A 51 -34.16 -20.23 -4.15
C ALA A 51 -34.15 -19.62 -5.58
N PRO A 52 -35.20 -18.87 -5.98
CA PRO A 52 -35.17 -18.11 -7.24
C PRO A 52 -33.99 -17.14 -7.29
N PRO A 53 -33.46 -16.80 -8.49
CA PRO A 53 -32.40 -15.82 -8.65
C PRO A 53 -32.74 -14.46 -8.04
N GLY A 54 -31.71 -13.76 -7.58
CA GLY A 54 -31.80 -12.44 -7.01
C GLY A 54 -31.89 -12.41 -5.47
N PHE A 55 -31.35 -11.34 -4.91
CA PHE A 55 -31.40 -11.01 -3.50
C PHE A 55 -32.17 -9.69 -3.30
N ALA A 56 -33.49 -9.73 -3.50
CA ALA A 56 -34.37 -8.56 -3.39
C ALA A 56 -34.34 -7.87 -2.01
N GLU A 57 -33.85 -8.57 -0.98
CA GLU A 57 -33.61 -8.04 0.36
C GLU A 57 -32.41 -7.09 0.44
N LEU A 58 -31.49 -7.11 -0.53
CA LEU A 58 -30.37 -6.17 -0.59
C LEU A 58 -30.92 -4.79 -0.90
N LYS A 59 -30.68 -3.83 -0.01
CA LYS A 59 -31.13 -2.44 -0.16
C LYS A 59 -29.97 -1.47 0.08
N PRO A 60 -29.91 -0.36 -0.68
CA PRO A 60 -29.00 0.72 -0.37
C PRO A 60 -29.21 1.28 1.05
N ARG A 61 -28.16 1.85 1.63
CA ARG A 61 -28.16 2.48 2.95
C ARG A 61 -27.90 3.99 2.84
N PRO A 62 -28.87 4.79 2.36
CA PRO A 62 -28.68 6.24 2.14
C PRO A 62 -28.32 7.00 3.42
N ASP A 63 -28.77 6.49 4.57
CA ASP A 63 -28.48 7.03 5.89
C ASP A 63 -27.00 6.95 6.29
N VAL A 64 -26.23 6.02 5.71
CA VAL A 64 -24.81 5.84 6.04
C VAL A 64 -23.93 6.87 5.34
N PHE A 65 -24.17 7.14 4.05
CA PHE A 65 -23.30 8.03 3.26
C PHE A 65 -23.81 9.46 3.17
N ALA A 66 -25.08 9.70 3.52
CA ALA A 66 -25.75 11.00 3.35
C ALA A 66 -25.66 11.52 1.90
N THR A 67 -25.83 10.61 0.94
CA THR A 67 -25.85 10.87 -0.51
C THR A 67 -27.22 10.49 -1.08
N ALA A 68 -27.69 11.25 -2.07
CA ALA A 68 -29.01 11.02 -2.67
C ALA A 68 -29.13 9.67 -3.40
N ASP A 69 -27.99 9.13 -3.87
CA ASP A 69 -27.89 7.85 -4.59
C ASP A 69 -27.46 6.68 -3.69
N ALA A 70 -27.28 6.92 -2.38
CA ALA A 70 -26.79 5.96 -1.40
C ALA A 70 -25.41 5.33 -1.72
N LEU A 71 -24.64 5.95 -2.62
CA LEU A 71 -23.26 5.56 -2.94
C LEU A 71 -22.27 6.34 -2.06
N ALA A 72 -21.02 5.89 -2.01
CA ALA A 72 -19.96 6.60 -1.32
C ALA A 72 -19.76 8.02 -1.89
N LYS A 73 -19.37 8.97 -1.03
CA LYS A 73 -19.11 10.37 -1.42
C LYS A 73 -18.02 10.52 -2.48
N HIS A 74 -17.06 9.61 -2.48
CA HIS A 74 -15.98 9.54 -3.45
C HIS A 74 -15.80 8.10 -3.92
N PRO A 75 -15.44 7.88 -5.20
CA PRO A 75 -15.10 6.54 -5.68
C PRO A 75 -13.79 6.06 -5.08
N TYR A 76 -13.64 4.74 -4.95
CA TYR A 76 -12.34 4.14 -4.70
C TYR A 76 -11.53 4.12 -6.00
N ILE A 77 -10.42 4.86 -6.03
CA ILE A 77 -9.53 4.94 -7.19
C ILE A 77 -8.36 3.99 -7.00
N ARG A 78 -8.23 3.01 -7.90
CA ARG A 78 -7.15 2.00 -7.88
C ARG A 78 -5.85 2.49 -8.53
N GLU A 79 -5.96 3.29 -9.59
CA GLU A 79 -4.83 3.78 -10.37
C GLU A 79 -4.74 5.30 -10.37
N CYS A 80 -3.52 5.82 -10.26
CA CYS A 80 -3.28 7.26 -10.17
C CYS A 80 -1.95 7.65 -10.84
N ARG A 81 -1.68 8.95 -10.91
CA ARG A 81 -0.35 9.43 -11.29
C ARG A 81 0.68 9.03 -10.24
N ARG A 82 1.82 8.55 -10.71
CA ARG A 82 2.97 8.21 -9.85
C ARG A 82 4.10 9.20 -10.03
N LEU A 83 4.83 9.42 -8.95
CA LEU A 83 6.06 10.22 -8.99
C LEU A 83 7.13 9.48 -9.80
N ARG A 84 7.96 10.27 -10.49
CA ARG A 84 9.33 9.83 -10.79
C ARG A 84 10.15 10.08 -9.53
N SER A 85 10.35 9.03 -8.76
CA SER A 85 10.96 9.04 -7.44
C SER A 85 12.44 8.65 -7.47
N LEU A 86 13.16 8.89 -6.37
CA LEU A 86 14.55 8.42 -6.20
C LEU A 86 14.64 6.89 -6.29
N LYS A 87 13.60 6.18 -5.84
CA LYS A 87 13.45 4.73 -5.98
C LYS A 87 12.12 4.37 -6.63
N THR A 88 12.17 3.75 -7.81
CA THR A 88 11.00 3.04 -8.37
C THR A 88 11.10 1.57 -7.99
N VAL A 89 10.09 1.06 -7.28
CA VAL A 89 9.99 -0.35 -6.90
C VAL A 89 9.54 -1.17 -8.11
N VAL A 90 10.26 -2.23 -8.46
CA VAL A 90 9.98 -3.11 -9.61
C VAL A 90 9.54 -4.51 -9.17
N GLU A 91 8.88 -5.25 -10.05
CA GLU A 91 8.30 -6.56 -9.73
C GLU A 91 9.33 -7.54 -9.12
N GLY A 92 10.53 -7.55 -9.68
CA GLY A 92 11.65 -8.37 -9.23
C GLY A 92 11.99 -8.22 -7.75
N GLU A 93 11.60 -7.11 -7.13
CA GLU A 93 11.91 -6.79 -5.74
C GLU A 93 10.85 -7.29 -4.76
N VAL A 94 9.68 -7.72 -5.24
CA VAL A 94 8.52 -8.06 -4.39
C VAL A 94 7.89 -9.41 -4.71
N SER A 95 7.92 -9.83 -5.97
CA SER A 95 7.27 -11.07 -6.42
C SER A 95 8.00 -12.29 -5.83
N ALA A 96 7.21 -13.26 -5.37
CA ALA A 96 7.72 -14.51 -4.84
C ALA A 96 8.45 -15.39 -5.89
N GLU A 97 8.27 -15.09 -7.18
CA GLU A 97 9.01 -15.73 -8.27
C GLU A 97 10.51 -15.34 -8.24
N TYR A 98 10.79 -14.07 -7.99
CA TYR A 98 12.15 -13.53 -7.95
C TYR A 98 12.73 -13.52 -6.54
N GLN A 99 11.89 -13.42 -5.51
CA GLN A 99 12.26 -13.38 -4.11
C GLN A 99 12.10 -14.77 -3.46
N ARG A 100 13.18 -15.56 -3.51
CA ARG A 100 13.17 -16.97 -3.08
C ARG A 100 13.06 -17.17 -1.56
N GLY A 101 13.56 -16.22 -0.77
CA GLY A 101 13.47 -16.25 0.69
C GLY A 101 12.06 -15.90 1.21
N ALA A 102 11.93 -15.81 2.52
CA ALA A 102 10.67 -15.51 3.20
C ALA A 102 10.24 -14.04 3.06
N ARG A 103 11.18 -13.13 2.76
CA ARG A 103 10.97 -11.69 2.62
C ARG A 103 11.29 -11.22 1.20
N ALA A 104 10.77 -10.06 0.85
CA ALA A 104 11.09 -9.37 -0.39
C ALA A 104 12.50 -8.74 -0.33
N GLN A 105 12.86 -7.99 -1.37
CA GLN A 105 14.11 -7.24 -1.42
C GLN A 105 14.28 -6.37 -0.17
N HIS A 106 15.47 -6.42 0.41
CA HIS A 106 15.82 -5.57 1.53
C HIS A 106 16.09 -4.13 1.05
N PHE A 107 15.47 -3.17 1.72
CA PHE A 107 15.70 -1.73 1.59
C PHE A 107 16.19 -1.17 2.91
N GLU A 108 17.44 -0.72 2.93
CA GLU A 108 18.06 -0.11 4.13
C GLU A 108 17.38 1.21 4.54
N ASP A 109 16.70 1.85 3.59
CA ASP A 109 15.93 3.07 3.78
C ASP A 109 14.43 2.81 3.98
N SER A 110 14.05 1.62 4.45
CA SER A 110 12.66 1.31 4.77
C SER A 110 12.06 2.31 5.77
N VAL A 111 10.84 2.73 5.50
CA VAL A 111 10.01 3.62 6.34
C VAL A 111 8.66 2.97 6.69
N GLY A 112 8.50 1.69 6.36
CA GLY A 112 7.25 0.98 6.55
C GLY A 112 7.24 -0.37 5.88
N LEU A 113 6.13 -1.09 6.03
CA LEU A 113 5.97 -2.46 5.53
C LEU A 113 4.65 -2.63 4.78
N GLY A 114 4.61 -3.67 3.95
CA GLY A 114 3.40 -4.13 3.31
C GLY A 114 3.47 -5.60 2.94
N TRP A 115 2.29 -6.24 2.86
CA TRP A 115 2.20 -7.58 2.28
C TRP A 115 0.82 -7.76 1.63
N TYR A 116 0.83 -7.79 0.30
CA TYR A 116 -0.35 -8.03 -0.52
C TYR A 116 0.12 -8.60 -1.86
N PRO A 117 -0.62 -9.54 -2.48
CA PRO A 117 -0.32 -9.94 -3.86
C PRO A 117 -0.26 -8.73 -4.79
N ILE A 118 0.52 -8.84 -5.86
CA ILE A 118 0.31 -7.98 -7.01
C ILE A 118 -1.07 -8.32 -7.54
N ASP A 119 -1.98 -7.35 -7.50
CA ASP A 119 -3.37 -7.48 -7.94
C ASP A 119 -3.65 -6.36 -8.93
N ILE A 120 -3.53 -6.66 -10.22
CA ILE A 120 -3.78 -5.73 -11.31
C ILE A 120 -5.16 -6.05 -11.87
N HIS A 121 -6.01 -5.03 -11.90
CA HIS A 121 -7.29 -5.08 -12.57
C HIS A 121 -7.16 -4.37 -13.91
N ASN A 122 -7.91 -4.82 -14.92
CA ASN A 122 -7.93 -4.19 -16.23
C ASN A 122 -8.28 -2.70 -16.07
N SER A 123 -7.35 -1.82 -16.41
CA SER A 123 -7.47 -0.37 -16.34
C SER A 123 -7.86 0.26 -17.69
N GLY A 124 -8.15 -0.57 -18.69
CA GLY A 124 -8.64 -0.21 -20.02
C GLY A 124 -8.97 -1.47 -20.85
N PRO A 125 -9.48 -1.29 -22.09
CA PRO A 125 -9.88 -2.39 -22.96
C PRO A 125 -8.74 -3.36 -23.31
N ASP A 126 -7.52 -2.84 -23.43
CA ASP A 126 -6.34 -3.58 -23.86
C ASP A 126 -5.46 -4.08 -22.69
N ASP A 127 -5.90 -3.82 -21.46
CA ASP A 127 -5.15 -4.17 -20.25
C ASP A 127 -5.54 -5.57 -19.75
N VAL A 128 -4.56 -6.31 -19.25
CA VAL A 128 -4.76 -7.67 -18.74
C VAL A 128 -4.56 -7.67 -17.24
N GLY A 129 -5.61 -8.05 -16.52
CA GLY A 129 -5.52 -8.26 -15.09
C GLY A 129 -4.57 -9.42 -14.77
N VAL A 130 -3.67 -9.18 -13.83
CA VAL A 130 -2.64 -10.15 -13.40
C VAL A 130 -2.64 -10.22 -11.89
N SER A 131 -2.57 -11.45 -11.38
CA SER A 131 -2.33 -11.69 -9.96
C SER A 131 -1.05 -12.49 -9.75
N CYS A 132 -0.16 -11.99 -8.89
CA CYS A 132 1.09 -12.65 -8.54
C CYS A 132 1.33 -12.60 -7.02
N ARG A 133 1.82 -13.70 -6.45
CA ARG A 133 2.16 -13.76 -5.02
C ARG A 133 3.40 -12.91 -4.75
N THR A 134 3.41 -12.20 -3.64
CA THR A 134 4.55 -11.43 -3.15
C THR A 134 5.11 -12.02 -1.87
N ARG A 135 6.32 -11.61 -1.53
CA ARG A 135 6.85 -11.71 -0.17
C ARG A 135 6.51 -10.44 0.63
N PRO A 136 6.48 -10.47 1.97
CA PRO A 136 6.37 -9.25 2.75
C PRO A 136 7.50 -8.29 2.39
N PHE A 137 7.14 -7.05 2.09
CA PHE A 137 8.02 -6.05 1.49
C PHE A 137 8.12 -4.78 2.34
N GLN A 138 9.20 -4.04 2.09
CA GLN A 138 9.51 -2.76 2.73
C GLN A 138 9.10 -1.60 1.83
N ILE A 139 8.65 -0.49 2.41
CA ILE A 139 8.42 0.77 1.69
C ILE A 139 9.73 1.58 1.75
N PRO A 140 10.50 1.70 0.65
CA PRO A 140 11.73 2.49 0.67
C PRO A 140 11.42 3.99 0.71
N LEU A 141 12.13 4.72 1.57
CA LEU A 141 12.04 6.19 1.68
C LEU A 141 12.23 6.87 0.32
N GLY A 142 13.16 6.38 -0.50
CA GLY A 142 13.37 6.89 -1.85
C GLY A 142 12.13 6.82 -2.76
N ALA A 143 11.15 5.95 -2.50
CA ALA A 143 9.92 5.88 -3.28
C ALA A 143 8.93 7.02 -2.96
N LEU A 144 9.06 7.64 -1.80
CA LEU A 144 8.23 8.77 -1.39
C LEU A 144 8.76 10.11 -1.94
N ILE A 145 10.03 10.15 -2.34
CA ILE A 145 10.75 11.39 -2.68
C ILE A 145 10.89 11.55 -4.19
N PRO A 146 10.35 12.62 -4.80
CA PRO A 146 10.49 12.90 -6.23
C PRO A 146 11.91 13.36 -6.61
N VAL A 147 12.37 13.00 -7.81
CA VAL A 147 13.70 13.39 -8.33
C VAL A 147 13.84 14.90 -8.55
N ARG A 148 12.77 15.56 -9.01
CA ARG A 148 12.84 16.94 -9.55
C ARG A 148 12.50 18.04 -8.54
N VAL A 149 11.61 17.77 -7.58
CA VAL A 149 11.07 18.78 -6.66
C VAL A 149 11.39 18.38 -5.22
N ARG A 150 11.58 19.35 -4.32
CA ARG A 150 12.06 19.08 -2.95
C ARG A 150 11.02 19.35 -1.86
N ASN A 151 9.88 19.94 -2.23
CA ASN A 151 8.79 20.34 -1.33
C ASN A 151 7.50 19.53 -1.58
N LEU A 152 7.64 18.30 -2.09
CA LEU A 152 6.54 17.39 -2.38
C LEU A 152 6.94 15.97 -1.96
N LEU A 153 6.03 15.25 -1.31
CA LEU A 153 6.18 13.84 -0.97
C LEU A 153 4.97 13.06 -1.50
N ALA A 154 5.18 11.80 -1.90
CA ALA A 154 4.06 10.89 -2.08
C ALA A 154 3.54 10.43 -0.72
N GLY A 155 2.22 10.49 -0.54
CA GLY A 155 1.55 10.13 0.71
C GLY A 155 0.49 9.04 0.55
N ALA A 156 0.43 8.39 -0.62
CA ALA A 156 -0.50 7.32 -0.94
C ALA A 156 0.01 6.54 -2.17
N LYS A 157 -0.90 6.06 -3.03
CA LYS A 157 -0.64 5.33 -4.30
C LYS A 157 0.27 6.06 -5.31
N ASN A 158 0.54 7.34 -5.10
CA ASN A 158 1.36 8.16 -5.99
C ASN A 158 2.87 7.97 -5.79
N LEU A 159 3.29 7.07 -4.90
CA LEU A 159 4.71 6.73 -4.69
C LEU A 159 5.37 6.12 -5.93
N GLY A 160 6.69 5.96 -5.84
CA GLY A 160 7.54 5.36 -6.86
C GLY A 160 7.32 3.87 -7.09
N THR A 161 6.35 3.51 -7.92
CA THR A 161 6.08 2.12 -8.34
C THR A 161 5.92 2.02 -9.85
N THR A 162 6.08 0.82 -10.40
CA THR A 162 5.58 0.51 -11.75
C THR A 162 4.07 0.30 -11.69
N HIS A 163 3.41 0.21 -12.85
CA HIS A 163 2.01 -0.23 -12.87
C HIS A 163 1.83 -1.61 -12.22
N ILE A 164 2.80 -2.50 -12.40
CA ILE A 164 2.79 -3.85 -11.82
C ILE A 164 2.88 -3.80 -10.30
N THR A 165 3.91 -3.12 -9.74
CA THR A 165 4.11 -3.09 -8.28
C THR A 165 3.12 -2.20 -7.57
N ASN A 166 2.50 -1.23 -8.25
CA ASN A 166 1.37 -0.50 -7.67
C ASN A 166 0.26 -1.45 -7.22
N GLY A 167 0.07 -2.58 -7.92
CA GLY A 167 -0.90 -3.63 -7.57
C GLY A 167 -0.77 -4.16 -6.14
N CYS A 168 0.44 -4.20 -5.56
CA CYS A 168 0.65 -4.61 -4.16
C CYS A 168 0.84 -3.45 -3.18
N TYR A 169 1.27 -2.27 -3.64
CA TYR A 169 1.45 -1.10 -2.77
C TYR A 169 0.18 -0.26 -2.55
N ARG A 170 -0.82 -0.38 -3.43
CA ARG A 170 -2.05 0.44 -3.40
C ARG A 170 -3.12 -0.03 -2.42
N LEU A 171 -2.85 -1.02 -1.57
CA LEU A 171 -3.85 -1.48 -0.61
C LEU A 171 -3.86 -0.55 0.60
N HIS A 172 -5.06 -0.27 1.13
CA HIS A 172 -5.28 0.70 2.21
C HIS A 172 -4.31 0.62 3.41
N PRO A 173 -3.93 -0.56 3.96
CA PRO A 173 -2.95 -0.62 5.05
C PRO A 173 -1.56 -0.10 4.66
N ILE A 174 -1.13 -0.38 3.42
CA ILE A 174 0.15 0.09 2.89
C ILE A 174 0.05 1.58 2.58
N GLU A 175 -1.04 2.05 1.97
CA GLU A 175 -1.25 3.48 1.72
C GLU A 175 -1.28 4.30 3.00
N TRP A 176 -1.92 3.78 4.05
CA TRP A 176 -1.93 4.41 5.37
C TRP A 176 -0.51 4.59 5.87
N ASN A 177 0.29 3.51 5.85
CA ASN A 177 1.68 3.56 6.28
C ASN A 177 2.52 4.56 5.44
N VAL A 178 2.33 4.57 4.11
CA VAL A 178 2.97 5.57 3.22
C VAL A 178 2.60 6.99 3.63
N GLY A 179 1.33 7.25 3.96
CA GLY A 179 0.85 8.55 4.44
C GLY A 179 1.45 8.96 5.78
N GLU A 180 1.50 8.04 6.74
CA GLU A 180 2.15 8.25 8.05
C GLU A 180 3.63 8.56 7.89
N ALA A 181 4.36 7.74 7.12
CA ALA A 181 5.77 7.95 6.84
C ALA A 181 6.03 9.29 6.14
N ALA A 182 5.19 9.67 5.18
CA ALA A 182 5.31 10.95 4.48
C ALA A 182 5.06 12.15 5.42
N GLY A 183 4.04 12.06 6.28
CA GLY A 183 3.75 13.09 7.28
C GLY A 183 4.86 13.23 8.31
N ALA A 184 5.35 12.11 8.85
CA ALA A 184 6.47 12.07 9.79
C ALA A 184 7.75 12.63 9.16
N LEU A 185 8.04 12.29 7.89
CA LEU A 185 9.19 12.79 7.16
C LEU A 185 9.11 14.31 6.96
N ALA A 186 7.93 14.84 6.61
CA ALA A 186 7.72 16.27 6.47
C ALA A 186 7.96 17.01 7.80
N ALA A 187 7.46 16.47 8.92
CA ALA A 187 7.70 17.04 10.24
C ALA A 187 9.19 17.00 10.61
N PHE A 188 9.85 15.84 10.44
CA PHE A 188 11.27 15.65 10.72
C PHE A 188 12.17 16.58 9.87
N ALA A 189 11.82 16.79 8.60
CA ALA A 189 12.51 17.72 7.71
C ALA A 189 12.44 19.17 8.22
N LEU A 190 11.27 19.61 8.67
CA LEU A 190 11.08 20.94 9.24
C LEU A 190 11.83 21.13 10.56
N GLU A 191 11.79 20.13 11.44
CA GLU A 191 12.45 20.16 12.75
C GLU A 191 13.99 20.18 12.64
N THR A 192 14.54 19.42 11.70
CA THR A 192 16.00 19.28 11.54
C THR A 192 16.61 20.28 10.55
N GLY A 193 15.78 20.98 9.76
CA GLY A 193 16.24 21.88 8.71
C GLY A 193 16.85 21.18 7.49
N HIS A 194 16.64 19.87 7.34
CA HIS A 194 17.14 19.08 6.20
C HIS A 194 16.01 18.70 5.26
N ASP A 195 16.22 18.84 3.96
CA ASP A 195 15.22 18.40 2.98
C ASP A 195 15.14 16.85 2.91
N PRO A 196 14.01 16.29 2.42
CA PRO A 196 13.84 14.84 2.35
C PRO A 196 14.93 14.10 1.58
N VAL A 197 15.52 14.73 0.54
CA VAL A 197 16.60 14.12 -0.25
C VAL A 197 17.86 14.00 0.61
N ALA A 198 18.20 15.04 1.37
CA ALA A 198 19.32 15.00 2.31
C ALA A 198 19.13 13.94 3.40
N ILE A 199 17.92 13.84 3.96
CA ILE A 199 17.57 12.82 4.97
C ILE A 199 17.72 11.41 4.39
N GLN A 200 17.27 11.18 3.15
CA GLN A 200 17.39 9.87 2.51
C GLN A 200 18.86 9.50 2.22
N ALA A 201 19.66 10.46 1.75
CA ALA A 201 21.04 10.24 1.35
C ALA A 201 21.99 10.05 2.55
N ASP A 202 21.81 10.80 3.63
CA ASP A 202 22.68 10.75 4.81
C ASP A 202 22.29 9.57 5.74
N PRO A 203 23.18 8.59 5.96
CA PRO A 203 22.86 7.44 6.81
C PRO A 203 22.53 7.78 8.26
N GLN A 204 23.11 8.84 8.82
CA GLN A 204 22.84 9.24 10.19
C GLN A 204 21.46 9.90 10.30
N LEU A 205 21.14 10.86 9.43
CA LEU A 205 19.80 11.48 9.41
C LEU A 205 18.72 10.45 9.13
N ARG A 206 18.97 9.52 8.21
CA ARG A 206 18.05 8.42 7.91
C ARG A 206 17.81 7.53 9.12
N ARG A 207 18.86 7.16 9.85
CA ARG A 207 18.74 6.36 11.09
C ARG A 207 17.99 7.12 12.17
N ASP A 208 18.24 8.42 12.31
CA ASP A 208 17.54 9.27 13.28
C ASP A 208 16.03 9.34 12.95
N PHE A 209 15.69 9.45 11.67
CA PHE A 209 14.31 9.37 11.20
C PHE A 209 13.67 7.99 11.44
N GLN A 210 14.38 6.90 11.11
CA GLN A 210 13.91 5.54 11.36
C GLN A 210 13.71 5.25 12.85
N ARG A 211 14.55 5.81 13.74
CA ARG A 211 14.34 5.75 15.20
C ARG A 211 13.06 6.42 15.63
N ARG A 212 12.71 7.57 15.03
CA ARG A 212 11.43 8.23 15.29
C ARG A 212 10.26 7.34 14.89
N LEU A 213 10.26 6.83 13.65
CA LEU A 213 9.20 5.95 13.15
C LEU A 213 9.00 4.71 14.04
N VAL A 214 10.09 4.03 14.38
CA VAL A 214 10.07 2.86 15.26
C VAL A 214 9.60 3.22 16.68
N GLY A 215 10.00 4.38 17.20
CA GLY A 215 9.52 4.90 18.48
C GLY A 215 8.03 5.24 18.49
N GLU A 216 7.46 5.58 17.33
CA GLU A 216 6.02 5.76 17.11
C GLU A 216 5.29 4.42 16.80
N GLY A 217 6.01 3.30 16.78
CA GLY A 217 5.46 1.96 16.58
C GLY A 217 5.40 1.49 15.13
N VAL A 218 6.01 2.20 14.19
CA VAL A 218 6.05 1.81 12.77
C VAL A 218 7.12 0.71 12.56
N PRO A 219 6.74 -0.50 12.14
CA PRO A 219 7.72 -1.55 11.84
C PRO A 219 8.41 -1.26 10.51
N LEU A 220 9.72 -1.53 10.43
CA LEU A 220 10.57 -1.26 9.27
C LEU A 220 11.12 -2.54 8.62
N TYR A 221 11.08 -3.67 9.34
CA TYR A 221 11.53 -4.99 8.92
C TYR A 221 10.54 -6.06 9.41
N TRP A 222 10.24 -7.05 8.57
CA TRP A 222 9.15 -7.98 8.84
C TRP A 222 9.55 -9.09 9.81
N PHE A 223 9.10 -9.05 11.05
CA PHE A 223 9.13 -10.17 12.00
C PHE A 223 7.70 -10.52 12.43
N THR A 224 7.38 -11.80 12.59
CA THR A 224 6.02 -12.26 12.94
C THR A 224 5.80 -12.51 14.43
N ASP A 225 6.87 -12.54 15.20
CA ASP A 225 6.94 -12.91 16.63
C ASP A 225 7.47 -11.78 17.52
N VAL A 226 7.77 -10.61 16.94
CA VAL A 226 8.20 -9.41 17.67
C VAL A 226 7.23 -8.26 17.34
N ASP A 227 6.15 -8.18 18.10
CA ASP A 227 5.16 -7.10 17.98
C ASP A 227 5.65 -5.76 18.55
N VAL A 228 4.88 -4.69 18.34
CA VAL A 228 5.23 -3.31 18.76
C VAL A 228 5.39 -3.19 20.28
N GLY A 229 4.72 -4.03 21.08
CA GLY A 229 4.83 -4.06 22.53
C GLY A 229 6.00 -4.87 23.06
N HIS A 230 6.68 -5.64 22.19
CA HIS A 230 7.80 -6.48 22.59
C HIS A 230 9.04 -5.64 22.97
N PRO A 231 9.75 -5.92 24.07
CA PRO A 231 10.93 -5.14 24.49
C PRO A 231 12.05 -5.06 23.42
N ALA A 232 12.17 -6.12 22.61
CA ALA A 232 13.13 -6.18 21.51
C ALA A 232 12.70 -5.39 20.26
N PHE A 233 11.45 -4.91 20.16
CA PHE A 233 10.90 -4.31 18.94
C PHE A 233 11.80 -3.22 18.39
N SER A 234 12.00 -2.15 19.15
CA SER A 234 12.78 -1.01 18.69
C SER A 234 14.23 -1.36 18.30
N PRO A 235 15.04 -1.96 19.19
CA PRO A 235 16.43 -2.25 18.86
C PRO A 235 16.58 -3.27 17.72
N LEU A 236 15.71 -4.28 17.63
CA LEU A 236 15.78 -5.28 16.57
C LEU A 236 15.36 -4.71 15.21
N GLN A 237 14.29 -3.90 15.15
CA GLN A 237 13.85 -3.24 13.93
C GLN A 237 14.95 -2.36 13.33
N LEU A 238 15.64 -1.59 14.18
CA LEU A 238 16.73 -0.72 13.76
C LEU A 238 17.96 -1.50 13.29
N ALA A 239 18.35 -2.56 13.99
CA ALA A 239 19.46 -3.41 13.56
C ALA A 239 19.15 -4.13 12.25
N ALA A 240 17.90 -4.60 12.09
CA ALA A 240 17.49 -5.34 10.91
C ALA A 240 17.32 -4.44 9.68
N VAL A 241 16.76 -3.24 9.84
CA VAL A 241 16.59 -2.32 8.72
C VAL A 241 17.93 -1.82 8.19
N THR A 242 18.97 -1.67 9.02
CA THR A 242 20.30 -1.23 8.55
C THR A 242 21.20 -2.36 8.05
N GLY A 243 20.69 -3.59 7.95
CA GLY A 243 21.47 -4.77 7.56
C GLY A 243 22.47 -5.26 8.61
N GLU A 244 22.43 -4.74 9.84
CA GLU A 244 23.28 -5.24 10.94
C GLU A 244 22.83 -6.63 11.38
N VAL A 245 21.52 -6.87 11.34
CA VAL A 245 20.90 -8.18 11.59
C VAL A 245 20.12 -8.61 10.36
N THR A 246 20.57 -9.66 9.70
CA THR A 246 19.80 -10.25 8.59
C THR A 246 18.86 -11.30 9.14
N GLY A 247 17.56 -11.16 8.86
CA GLY A 247 16.57 -12.19 9.16
C GLY A 247 16.91 -13.52 8.48
N ALA A 248 16.52 -14.64 9.08
CA ALA A 248 16.72 -15.96 8.49
C ALA A 248 16.11 -16.03 7.07
N HIS A 249 16.80 -16.71 6.14
CA HIS A 249 16.45 -16.73 4.72
C HIS A 249 15.02 -17.23 4.48
N ASP A 250 14.62 -18.34 5.12
CA ASP A 250 13.33 -19.01 4.88
C ASP A 250 12.31 -18.85 6.02
N ARG A 251 12.58 -17.97 6.99
CA ARG A 251 11.75 -17.80 8.20
C ARG A 251 11.48 -16.33 8.48
N LEU A 252 10.27 -16.04 8.95
CA LEU A 252 9.86 -14.68 9.32
C LEU A 252 10.08 -14.39 10.81
N GLU A 253 10.28 -15.42 11.60
CA GLU A 253 10.44 -15.35 13.05
C GLU A 253 11.84 -14.85 13.44
N ALA A 254 11.92 -13.98 14.44
CA ALA A 254 13.15 -13.58 15.09
C ALA A 254 13.75 -14.74 15.91
N GLU A 255 12.95 -15.71 16.35
CA GLU A 255 13.44 -16.96 16.95
C GLU A 255 14.36 -17.75 16.02
N ALA A 256 14.23 -17.59 14.69
CA ALA A 256 15.10 -18.23 13.72
C ALA A 256 16.47 -17.54 13.55
N LEU A 257 16.73 -16.44 14.26
CA LEU A 257 18.01 -15.75 14.25
C LEU A 257 19.10 -16.58 14.97
N PRO A 258 20.39 -16.37 14.62
CA PRO A 258 21.51 -16.98 15.32
C PRO A 258 21.44 -16.77 16.84
N ALA A 259 21.89 -17.75 17.62
CA ALA A 259 21.72 -17.75 19.07
C ALA A 259 22.42 -16.56 19.78
N ASP A 260 23.54 -16.09 19.24
CA ASP A 260 24.24 -14.90 19.71
C ASP A 260 23.45 -13.61 19.44
N VAL A 261 22.82 -13.50 18.26
CA VAL A 261 21.91 -12.39 17.92
C VAL A 261 20.71 -12.40 18.86
N ARG A 262 20.05 -13.56 19.05
CA ARG A 262 18.89 -13.65 19.96
C ARG A 262 19.22 -13.22 21.39
N ARG A 263 20.35 -13.69 21.93
CA ARG A 263 20.83 -13.25 23.25
C ARG A 263 21.04 -11.74 23.35
N ARG A 264 21.54 -11.09 22.28
CA ARG A 264 21.74 -9.62 22.26
C ARG A 264 20.42 -8.85 22.39
N PHE A 265 19.33 -9.38 21.84
CA PHE A 265 18.02 -8.71 21.84
C PHE A 265 17.04 -9.26 22.87
N GLY A 266 17.46 -10.25 23.70
CA GLY A 266 16.60 -10.85 24.71
C GLY A 266 15.47 -11.71 24.14
N LEU A 267 15.75 -12.40 23.03
CA LEU A 267 14.85 -13.33 22.33
C LEU A 267 15.13 -14.80 22.69
#